data_AF-A0AAV8ZIT7-F1
#
_entry.id   AF-A0AAV8ZIT7-F1
#
_cell.length_a   1.000
_cell.length_b   1.000
_cell.length_c   1.000
_cell.angle_alpha   90.00
_cell.angle_beta   90.00
_cell.angle_gamma   90.00
#
_symmetry.space_group_name_H-M   'P 1'
#
loop_
_entity.id
_entity.type
_entity.pdbx_description
1 polymer ?
#
loop_
_entity_poly.entity_id
_entity_poly.type
_entity_poly.pdbx_seq_one_letter_code
_entity_poly.pdbx_strand_id
1 'polypeptide(L)'
;MPLKMSWKCFIIFFANFITLVTSQISFIDCGSILEIRDVEVMGCPQSPCSFSPGGNVTVEIDLSQAGEIGAQELYTEAYISMYGQRWPLIISPVNPCIQWACPHIQLDNLTYIARNTFRRKPYEEACRGGDD
;
A
#
# COMPACT_ATOMS: atom_id res chain seq x y z
N MET A 1 35.23 -15.11 43.39
CA MET A 1 34.67 -16.38 42.91
C MET A 1 34.04 -16.11 41.54
N PRO A 2 34.58 -16.64 40.42
CA PRO A 2 34.05 -16.33 39.11
C PRO A 2 32.81 -17.20 38.82
N LEU A 3 31.69 -16.54 38.50
CA LEU A 3 30.49 -17.21 38.00
C LEU A 3 30.81 -17.84 36.64
N LYS A 4 30.90 -19.18 36.61
CA LYS A 4 30.94 -19.98 35.38
C LYS A 4 29.60 -19.83 34.65
N MET A 5 29.50 -18.84 33.78
CA MET A 5 28.33 -18.64 32.93
C MET A 5 28.28 -19.76 31.88
N SER A 6 27.25 -20.60 31.97
CA SER A 6 27.03 -21.74 31.09
C SER A 6 26.81 -21.26 29.65
N TRP A 7 27.72 -21.64 28.74
CA TRP A 7 27.68 -21.37 27.30
C TRP A 7 26.31 -21.64 26.66
N LYS A 8 25.56 -22.61 27.19
CA LYS A 8 24.22 -22.98 26.70
C LYS A 8 23.17 -21.89 26.93
N CYS A 9 23.32 -21.05 27.96
CA CYS A 9 22.39 -19.94 28.22
C CYS A 9 22.60 -18.75 27.27
N PHE A 10 23.82 -18.59 26.73
CA PHE A 10 24.14 -17.49 25.81
C PHE A 10 23.45 -17.66 24.44
N ILE A 11 23.28 -18.91 23.99
CA ILE A 11 22.63 -19.25 22.71
C ILE A 11 21.13 -19.00 22.77
N ILE A 12 20.48 -19.28 23.90
CA ILE A 12 19.02 -19.09 24.06
C ILE A 12 18.65 -17.60 24.10
N PHE A 13 19.53 -16.75 24.65
CA PHE A 13 19.33 -15.30 24.68
C PHE A 13 19.44 -14.67 23.28
N PHE A 14 20.36 -15.15 22.44
CA PHE A 14 20.48 -14.72 21.03
C PHE A 14 19.34 -15.25 20.15
N ALA A 15 18.82 -16.45 20.40
CA ALA A 15 17.74 -17.04 19.60
C ALA A 15 16.38 -16.35 19.80
N ASN A 16 16.17 -15.65 20.92
CA ASN A 16 14.96 -14.85 21.18
C ASN A 16 15.08 -13.41 20.66
N PHE A 17 16.26 -13.01 20.18
CA PHE A 17 16.50 -11.72 19.53
C PHE A 17 16.34 -11.82 18.00
N ILE A 18 15.53 -12.77 17.52
CA ILE A 18 14.91 -12.66 16.19
C ILE A 18 13.90 -11.52 16.32
N THR A 19 14.42 -10.30 16.19
CA THR A 19 13.66 -9.09 15.96
C THR A 19 12.64 -9.38 14.87
N LEU A 20 11.37 -9.50 15.24
CA LEU A 20 10.28 -9.18 14.31
C LEU A 20 10.46 -7.71 13.98
N VAL A 21 11.25 -7.43 12.94
CA VAL A 21 11.27 -6.11 12.31
C VAL A 21 9.98 -6.06 11.51
N THR A 22 8.90 -5.60 12.14
CA THR A 22 7.65 -5.30 11.46
C THR A 22 7.91 -4.07 10.61
N SER A 23 8.02 -4.27 9.30
CA SER A 23 8.35 -3.22 8.35
C SER A 23 7.05 -2.55 7.90
N GLN A 24 6.63 -1.50 8.61
CA GLN A 24 5.40 -0.76 8.29
C GLN A 24 5.73 0.53 7.54
N ILE A 25 5.05 0.76 6.43
CA ILE A 25 5.11 2.03 5.72
C ILE A 25 4.15 2.99 6.43
N SER A 26 4.66 4.14 6.86
CA SER A 26 3.80 5.21 7.36
C SER A 26 2.91 5.74 6.23
N PHE A 27 1.59 5.70 6.42
CA PHE A 27 0.63 6.34 5.52
C PHE A 27 -0.15 7.44 6.24
N ILE A 28 -0.73 8.35 5.46
CA ILE A 28 -1.61 9.41 5.95
C ILE A 28 -2.95 9.22 5.28
N ASP A 29 -4.01 9.09 6.08
CA ASP A 29 -5.37 9.08 5.58
C ASP A 29 -5.82 10.50 5.19
N CYS A 30 -6.30 10.65 3.96
CA CYS A 30 -6.75 11.91 3.37
C CYS A 30 -8.27 12.10 3.41
N GLY A 31 -9.02 11.23 4.10
CA GLY A 31 -10.48 11.33 4.23
C GLY A 31 -11.20 10.05 3.80
N SER A 32 -10.68 8.90 4.21
CA SER A 32 -11.27 7.60 3.88
C SER A 32 -12.60 7.39 4.61
N ILE A 33 -13.58 6.84 3.88
CA ILE A 33 -14.86 6.39 4.47
C ILE A 33 -14.65 5.05 5.20
N LEU A 34 -13.64 4.29 4.77
CA LEU A 34 -13.25 3.00 5.33
C LEU A 34 -11.95 3.19 6.09
N GLU A 35 -11.85 2.73 7.34
CA GLU A 35 -10.55 2.78 8.04
C GLU A 35 -9.54 1.92 7.25
N ILE A 36 -8.39 2.52 6.91
CA ILE A 36 -7.26 1.83 6.30
C ILE A 36 -6.44 1.23 7.45
N ARG A 37 -6.28 -0.09 7.46
CA ARG A 37 -5.55 -0.80 8.52
C ARG A 37 -4.06 -0.88 8.25
N ASP A 38 -3.71 -1.21 7.01
CA ASP A 38 -2.33 -1.33 6.61
C ASP A 38 -2.15 -0.98 5.14
N VAL A 39 -0.94 -0.54 4.80
CA VAL A 39 -0.50 -0.28 3.43
C VAL A 39 0.89 -0.87 3.27
N GLU A 40 0.99 -1.91 2.46
CA GLU A 40 2.27 -2.51 2.09
C GLU A 40 2.64 -2.13 0.65
N VAL A 41 3.91 -1.81 0.43
CA VAL A 41 4.46 -1.61 -0.90
C VAL A 41 5.50 -2.67 -1.16
N MET A 42 5.20 -3.59 -2.06
CA MET A 42 6.03 -4.76 -2.33
C MET A 42 7.44 -4.33 -2.74
N GLY A 43 8.44 -4.86 -2.04
CA GLY A 43 9.85 -4.49 -2.24
C GLY A 43 10.28 -3.22 -1.53
N CYS A 44 9.41 -2.61 -0.70
CA CYS A 44 9.74 -1.49 0.16
C CYS A 44 9.34 -1.78 1.62
N PRO A 45 10.27 -2.26 2.46
CA PRO A 45 9.99 -2.53 3.87
C PRO A 45 9.85 -1.24 4.71
N GLN A 46 10.48 -0.14 4.30
CA GLN A 46 10.50 1.10 5.08
C GLN A 46 10.56 2.34 4.19
N SER A 47 9.93 3.43 4.63
CA SER A 47 10.02 4.72 3.98
C SER A 47 11.37 5.42 4.31
N PRO A 48 11.99 6.13 3.35
CA PRO A 48 11.54 6.39 1.98
C PRO A 48 11.77 5.20 1.03
N CYS A 49 10.77 4.91 0.19
CA CYS A 49 10.88 3.90 -0.85
C CYS A 49 11.61 4.42 -2.09
N SER A 50 12.43 3.56 -2.71
CA SER A 50 13.07 3.87 -3.99
C SER A 50 12.56 2.94 -5.09
N PHE A 51 12.15 3.52 -6.21
CA PHE A 51 11.64 2.77 -7.36
C PHE A 51 12.33 3.21 -8.63
N SER A 52 12.57 2.26 -9.53
CA SER A 52 13.11 2.56 -10.86
C SER A 52 12.01 3.11 -11.78
N PRO A 53 12.28 4.15 -12.59
CA PRO A 53 11.35 4.62 -13.62
C PRO A 53 10.97 3.49 -14.58
N GLY A 54 9.69 3.41 -14.96
CA GLY A 54 9.15 2.31 -15.76
C GLY A 54 9.02 0.97 -15.03
N GLY A 55 9.48 0.88 -13.77
CA GLY A 55 9.29 -0.27 -12.91
C GLY A 55 7.83 -0.47 -12.52
N ASN A 56 7.50 -1.71 -12.19
CA ASN A 56 6.21 -2.07 -11.63
C ASN A 56 6.28 -1.96 -10.12
N VAL A 57 5.32 -1.27 -9.52
CA VAL A 57 5.13 -1.24 -8.07
C VAL A 57 3.81 -1.91 -7.75
N THR A 58 3.84 -2.82 -6.78
CA THR A 58 2.62 -3.43 -6.26
C THR A 58 2.36 -2.84 -4.88
N VAL A 59 1.15 -2.29 -4.70
CA VAL A 59 0.68 -1.74 -3.44
C VAL A 59 -0.47 -2.62 -2.97
N GLU A 60 -0.39 -3.06 -1.74
CA GLU A 60 -1.40 -3.82 -1.03
C GLU A 60 -2.01 -2.92 0.04
N ILE A 61 -3.34 -2.83 0.06
CA ILE A 61 -4.07 -1.99 1.01
C ILE A 61 -5.08 -2.86 1.74
N ASP A 62 -4.92 -2.93 3.06
CA ASP A 62 -5.84 -3.62 3.94
C ASP A 62 -6.85 -2.63 4.50
N LEU A 63 -8.13 -2.93 4.25
CA LEU A 63 -9.25 -2.08 4.61
C LEU A 63 -10.08 -2.74 5.72
N SER A 64 -10.50 -1.91 6.67
CA SER A 64 -11.43 -2.27 7.74
C SER A 64 -12.86 -2.42 7.23
N GLN A 65 -13.75 -2.77 8.16
CA GLN A 65 -15.14 -3.04 7.87
C GLN A 65 -15.90 -1.78 7.42
N ALA A 66 -16.49 -1.86 6.23
CA ALA A 66 -17.48 -0.91 5.77
C ALA A 66 -18.90 -1.45 5.97
N GLY A 67 -19.84 -0.55 6.25
CA GLY A 67 -21.23 -0.80 5.87
C GLY A 67 -21.37 -0.95 4.34
N GLU A 68 -22.52 -1.44 3.87
CA GLU A 68 -22.79 -1.74 2.46
C GLU A 68 -22.20 -0.69 1.49
N ILE A 69 -21.20 -1.09 0.70
CA ILE A 69 -20.72 -0.29 -0.43
C ILE A 69 -21.63 -0.67 -1.60
N GLY A 70 -22.60 0.20 -1.88
CA GLY A 70 -23.56 0.01 -2.96
C GLY A 70 -22.88 -0.28 -4.30
N ALA A 71 -23.54 -1.09 -5.13
CA ALA A 71 -23.06 -1.67 -6.39
C ALA A 71 -22.55 -0.69 -7.48
N GLN A 72 -22.48 0.61 -7.20
CA GLN A 72 -22.05 1.62 -8.16
C GLN A 72 -20.52 1.65 -8.20
N GLU A 73 -19.98 0.87 -9.13
CA GLU A 73 -18.66 1.00 -9.76
C GLU A 73 -17.58 1.63 -8.88
N LEU A 74 -17.03 0.82 -7.97
CA LEU A 74 -15.80 1.20 -7.29
C LEU A 74 -14.71 1.47 -8.33
N TYR A 75 -14.00 2.58 -8.14
CA TYR A 75 -12.95 3.03 -9.04
C TYR A 75 -11.76 3.50 -8.21
N THR A 76 -10.57 3.06 -8.59
CA THR A 76 -9.33 3.41 -7.89
C THR A 76 -8.46 4.30 -8.77
N GLU A 77 -7.84 5.30 -8.14
CA GLU A 77 -6.87 6.19 -8.77
C GLU A 77 -5.59 6.25 -7.96
N ALA A 78 -4.47 6.46 -8.63
CA ALA A 78 -3.19 6.71 -7.98
C ALA A 78 -2.51 7.93 -8.60
N TYR A 79 -1.82 8.69 -7.75
CA TYR A 79 -1.15 9.93 -8.12
C TYR A 79 0.23 10.00 -7.48
N ILE A 80 1.20 10.54 -8.21
CA ILE A 80 2.43 11.08 -7.62
C ILE A 80 2.14 12.53 -7.24
N SER A 81 2.46 12.93 -6.01
CA SER A 81 2.46 14.35 -5.63
C SER A 81 3.87 14.85 -5.38
N MET A 82 4.27 15.91 -6.09
CA MET A 82 5.56 16.60 -5.93
C MET A 82 5.35 18.09 -6.20
N TYR A 83 5.96 18.96 -5.39
CA TYR A 83 5.88 20.42 -5.56
C TYR A 83 4.45 20.98 -5.68
N GLY A 84 3.49 20.39 -4.95
CA GLY A 84 2.08 20.80 -4.97
C GLY A 84 1.28 20.37 -6.22
N GLN A 85 1.92 19.70 -7.19
CA GLN A 85 1.24 19.15 -8.36
C GLN A 85 0.96 17.65 -8.17
N ARG A 86 -0.03 17.13 -8.90
CA ARG A 86 -0.41 15.71 -8.93
C ARG A 86 -0.30 15.17 -10.35
N TRP A 87 0.41 14.05 -10.51
CA TRP A 87 0.52 13.35 -11.79
C TRP A 87 -0.17 11.99 -11.70
N PRO A 88 -1.13 11.69 -12.59
CA PRO A 88 -1.83 10.41 -12.55
C PRO A 88 -0.90 9.26 -12.91
N LEU A 89 -1.09 8.14 -12.22
CA LEU A 89 -0.39 6.88 -12.44
C LEU A 89 -1.31 5.87 -13.11
N ILE A 90 -0.76 5.06 -14.00
CA ILE A 90 -1.50 3.97 -14.61
C ILE A 90 -1.47 2.79 -13.66
N ILE A 91 -2.64 2.43 -13.14
CA ILE A 91 -2.81 1.29 -12.22
C ILE A 91 -3.67 0.18 -12.83
N SER A 92 -3.47 -1.05 -12.35
CA SER A 92 -4.28 -2.21 -12.71
C SER A 92 -4.41 -3.16 -11.52
N PRO A 93 -5.63 -3.66 -11.21
CA PRO A 93 -6.90 -3.31 -11.84
C PRO A 93 -7.43 -1.96 -11.33
N VAL A 94 -8.09 -1.20 -12.20
CA VAL A 94 -8.69 0.10 -11.85
C VAL A 94 -9.98 -0.09 -11.05
N ASN A 95 -10.76 -1.12 -11.38
CA ASN A 95 -11.95 -1.51 -10.62
C ASN A 95 -11.56 -2.60 -9.59
N PRO A 96 -11.63 -2.33 -8.28
CA PRO A 96 -11.28 -3.31 -7.27
C PRO A 96 -12.28 -4.48 -7.18
N CYS A 97 -13.50 -4.33 -7.73
CA CYS A 97 -14.48 -5.43 -7.87
C CYS A 97 -14.04 -6.55 -8.82
N ILE A 98 -12.91 -6.42 -9.51
CA ILE A 98 -12.31 -7.54 -10.24
C ILE A 98 -11.59 -8.49 -9.27
N GLN A 99 -11.14 -7.97 -8.12
CA GLN A 99 -10.49 -8.73 -7.05
C GLN A 99 -11.48 -9.11 -5.94
N TRP A 100 -12.53 -8.30 -5.75
CA TRP A 100 -13.52 -8.49 -4.71
C TRP A 100 -14.88 -8.92 -5.25
N ALA A 101 -15.68 -9.58 -4.41
CA ALA A 101 -17.04 -9.98 -4.77
C ALA A 101 -18.04 -8.83 -4.57
N CYS A 102 -18.23 -8.00 -5.59
CA CYS A 102 -19.22 -6.91 -5.58
C CYS A 102 -20.62 -7.36 -6.08
N PRO A 103 -21.72 -6.74 -5.60
CA PRO A 103 -21.79 -5.71 -4.58
C PRO A 103 -21.64 -6.28 -3.18
N HIS A 104 -20.96 -5.53 -2.31
CA HIS A 104 -20.68 -5.99 -0.98
C HIS A 104 -21.79 -5.59 0.00
N ILE A 105 -22.48 -6.60 0.51
CA ILE A 105 -23.47 -6.47 1.59
C ILE A 105 -22.78 -6.36 2.96
N GLN A 106 -21.55 -6.90 3.07
CA GLN A 106 -20.65 -6.75 4.21
C GLN A 106 -19.20 -6.90 3.72
N LEU A 107 -18.30 -6.03 4.18
CA LEU A 107 -16.88 -6.09 3.84
C LEU A 107 -16.09 -6.40 5.09
N ASP A 108 -15.66 -7.64 5.24
CA ASP A 108 -14.75 -8.02 6.32
C ASP A 108 -13.37 -8.26 5.73
N ASN A 109 -12.38 -7.47 6.18
CA ASN A 109 -10.96 -7.59 5.82
C ASN A 109 -10.71 -7.72 4.32
N LEU A 110 -10.86 -6.61 3.59
CA LEU A 110 -10.49 -6.58 2.19
C LEU A 110 -9.04 -6.22 2.00
N THR A 111 -8.41 -6.90 1.07
CA THR A 111 -7.09 -6.59 0.57
C THR A 111 -7.21 -6.17 -0.89
N TYR A 112 -6.84 -4.92 -1.21
CA TYR A 112 -6.73 -4.43 -2.58
C TYR A 112 -5.29 -4.49 -3.05
N ILE A 113 -5.05 -5.07 -4.24
CA ILE A 113 -3.70 -5.16 -4.81
C ILE A 113 -3.65 -4.37 -6.13
N ALA A 114 -3.05 -3.18 -6.09
CA ALA A 114 -2.80 -2.36 -7.26
C ALA A 114 -1.39 -2.57 -7.80
N ARG A 115 -1.28 -2.78 -9.12
CA ARG A 115 -0.01 -2.68 -9.84
C ARG A 115 0.06 -1.37 -10.60
N ASN A 116 1.06 -0.57 -10.29
CA ASN A 116 1.37 0.68 -10.98
C ASN A 116 2.54 0.46 -11.93
N THR A 117 2.45 1.02 -13.14
CA THR A 117 3.64 1.24 -13.99
C THR A 117 3.98 2.73 -14.00
N PHE A 118 5.20 3.09 -13.59
CA PHE A 118 5.72 4.45 -13.73
C PHE A 118 6.04 4.78 -15.20
N ARG A 119 5.03 4.80 -16.06
CA ARG A 119 5.12 5.45 -17.36
C ARG A 119 4.69 6.90 -17.17
N ARG A 120 5.47 7.83 -17.70
CA ARG A 120 4.94 9.18 -17.95
C ARG A 120 3.74 8.98 -18.87
N LYS A 121 2.52 9.36 -18.47
CA LYS A 121 1.56 9.78 -19.48
C LYS A 121 2.25 10.89 -20.29
N PRO A 122 2.20 10.87 -21.62
CA PRO A 122 2.74 11.97 -22.40
C PRO A 122 2.12 13.27 -21.89
N TYR A 123 2.97 14.27 -21.64
CA TYR A 123 2.65 15.57 -21.05
C TYR A 123 1.46 16.28 -21.72
N GLU A 124 1.11 15.90 -22.95
CA GLU A 124 0.00 16.45 -23.72
C GLU A 124 -1.42 16.16 -23.16
N GLU A 125 -1.61 15.10 -22.37
CA GLU A 125 -2.93 14.83 -21.75
C GLU A 125 -3.16 15.58 -20.44
N ALA A 126 -2.10 15.98 -19.73
CA ALA A 126 -2.23 16.62 -18.42
C ALA A 126 -2.64 18.09 -18.50
N CYS A 127 -2.45 18.75 -19.65
CA CYS A 127 -2.77 20.17 -19.86
C CYS A 127 -4.05 20.41 -20.67
N ARG A 128 -4.83 19.36 -20.99
CA ARG A 128 -6.06 19.48 -21.80
C ARG A 128 -7.37 19.48 -21.00
N GLY A 129 -7.32 19.30 -19.69
CA GLY A 129 -8.51 19.25 -18.81
C GLY A 129 -8.83 20.56 -18.10
N GLY A 130 -8.54 21.70 -18.73
CA GLY A 130 -8.80 23.03 -18.18
C GLY A 130 -9.41 23.92 -19.25
N ASP A 131 -10.64 23.59 -19.66
CA ASP A 131 -11.63 24.51 -20.22
C ASP A 131 -12.94 23.72 -20.35
N ASP A 132 -13.81 23.87 -19.35
CA ASP A 132 -15.27 23.93 -19.44
C ASP A 132 -15.87 24.33 -18.07
#